data_AF-A0A135VG82-F1
#
_entry.id   AF-A0A135VG82-F1
#
_cell.length_a   1.000
_cell.length_b   1.000
_cell.length_c   1.000
_cell.angle_alpha   90.00
_cell.angle_beta   90.00
_cell.angle_gamma   90.00
#
_symmetry.space_group_name_H-M   'P 1'
#
loop_
_entity.id
_entity.type
_entity.pdbx_description
1 polymer ?
#
loop_
_entity_poly.entity_id
_entity_poly.type
_entity_poly.pdbx_seq_one_letter_code
_entity_poly.pdbx_strand_id
1 'polypeptide(L)'
;MTIDPMVTENGIENRRIRIESLGRIIKQLQRPHFEKLIRESIISGIIDITDWTIEAVRALLKVCAEKNLKITLKDGTRYIMLVKYPKDQMLESLANAIKSGEW
;
A
#
# COMPACT_ATOMS: atom_id res chain seq x y z
N MET A 1 -2.73 -5.44 27.57
CA MET A 1 -3.51 -5.11 26.36
C MET A 1 -3.97 -6.41 25.76
N THR A 2 -5.24 -6.74 25.97
CA THR A 2 -5.92 -7.91 25.41
C THR A 2 -6.05 -7.70 23.90
N ILE A 3 -5.40 -8.55 23.13
CA ILE A 3 -5.62 -8.64 21.68
C ILE A 3 -6.99 -9.31 21.54
N ASP A 4 -7.95 -8.56 21.01
CA ASP A 4 -9.32 -9.03 20.80
C ASP A 4 -9.31 -10.25 19.85
N PRO A 5 -9.83 -11.43 20.24
CA PRO A 5 -9.66 -12.68 19.49
C PRO A 5 -10.48 -12.77 18.20
N MET A 6 -11.25 -11.73 17.85
CA MET A 6 -12.20 -11.75 16.73
C MET A 6 -11.71 -11.13 15.42
N VAL A 7 -10.46 -10.71 15.32
CA VAL A 7 -9.88 -10.42 13.99
C VAL A 7 -9.50 -11.75 13.34
N THR A 8 -10.49 -12.41 12.75
CA THR A 8 -10.27 -13.62 11.96
C THR A 8 -9.37 -13.30 10.77
N GLU A 9 -8.51 -14.23 10.36
CA GLU A 9 -7.63 -14.08 9.18
C GLU A 9 -8.42 -13.63 7.93
N ASN A 10 -9.64 -14.16 7.77
CA ASN A 10 -10.60 -13.76 6.74
C ASN A 10 -10.91 -12.26 6.76
N GLY A 11 -10.99 -11.62 7.93
CA GLY A 11 -11.28 -10.20 8.07
C GLY A 11 -10.11 -9.30 7.63
N ILE A 12 -8.87 -9.78 7.71
CA ILE A 12 -7.67 -9.09 7.23
C ILE A 12 -7.54 -9.25 5.72
N GLU A 13 -7.75 -10.47 5.22
CA GLU A 13 -7.70 -10.77 3.79
C GLU A 13 -8.76 -10.00 3.01
N ASN A 14 -10.01 -9.98 3.48
CA ASN A 14 -11.08 -9.21 2.86
C ASN A 14 -10.78 -7.70 2.81
N ARG A 15 -10.15 -7.17 3.87
CA ARG A 15 -9.71 -5.76 3.91
C ARG A 15 -8.60 -5.49 2.92
N ARG A 16 -7.63 -6.40 2.77
CA ARG A 16 -6.56 -6.30 1.77
C ARG A 16 -7.14 -6.32 0.35
N ILE A 17 -7.98 -7.30 0.02
CA ILE A 17 -8.63 -7.41 -1.30
C ILE A 17 -9.38 -6.13 -1.66
N ARG A 18 -10.08 -5.53 -0.68
CA ARG A 18 -10.78 -4.26 -0.88
C ARG A 18 -9.82 -3.12 -1.21
N ILE A 19 -8.70 -3.01 -0.53
CA ILE A 19 -7.69 -1.99 -0.83
C ILE A 19 -7.07 -2.22 -2.22
N GLU A 20 -6.72 -3.46 -2.56
CA GLU A 20 -6.19 -3.85 -3.87
C GLU A 20 -7.15 -3.52 -5.02
N SER A 21 -8.46 -3.65 -4.77
CA SER A 21 -9.48 -3.28 -5.74
C SER A 21 -9.63 -1.75 -5.86
N LEU A 22 -9.69 -1.05 -4.73
CA LEU A 22 -9.88 0.41 -4.70
C LEU A 22 -8.69 1.17 -5.30
N GLY A 23 -7.46 0.66 -5.13
CA GLY A 23 -6.24 1.30 -5.63
C GLY A 23 -6.24 1.59 -7.13
N ARG A 24 -7.06 0.87 -7.92
CA ARG A 24 -7.21 1.05 -9.37
C ARG A 24 -7.93 2.33 -9.79
N ILE A 25 -8.66 2.97 -8.88
CA ILE A 25 -9.53 4.12 -9.23
C ILE A 25 -9.22 5.40 -8.45
N ILE A 26 -8.24 5.39 -7.54
CA ILE A 26 -7.95 6.54 -6.69
C ILE A 26 -7.36 7.69 -7.50
N LYS A 27 -7.96 8.86 -7.33
CA LYS A 27 -7.48 10.15 -7.82
C LYS A 27 -6.93 10.99 -6.67
N GLN A 28 -6.21 12.05 -7.00
CA GLN A 28 -5.55 12.94 -6.03
C GLN A 28 -6.49 13.43 -4.92
N LEU A 29 -7.72 13.84 -5.27
CA LEU A 29 -8.72 14.30 -4.29
C LEU A 29 -9.13 13.23 -3.26
N GLN A 30 -9.03 11.95 -3.61
CA GLN A 30 -9.43 10.83 -2.76
C GLN A 30 -8.26 10.28 -1.95
N ARG A 31 -7.03 10.71 -2.26
CA ARG A 31 -5.79 10.19 -1.65
C ARG A 31 -5.81 10.24 -0.11
N PRO A 32 -6.20 11.34 0.57
CA PRO A 32 -6.21 11.36 2.04
C PRO A 32 -7.19 10.36 2.66
N HIS A 33 -8.34 10.14 2.03
CA HIS A 33 -9.31 9.14 2.49
C HIS A 33 -8.78 7.72 2.29
N PHE A 34 -8.13 7.47 1.15
CA PHE A 34 -7.51 6.18 0.88
C PHE A 34 -6.36 5.88 1.85
N GLU A 35 -5.51 6.87 2.18
CA GLU A 35 -4.47 6.74 3.22
C GLU A 35 -5.06 6.30 4.57
N LYS A 36 -6.21 6.87 4.97
CA LYS A 36 -6.91 6.45 6.20
C LYS A 36 -7.34 4.98 6.13
N LEU A 37 -7.93 4.55 5.01
CA LEU A 37 -8.36 3.16 4.82
C LEU A 37 -7.18 2.19 4.89
N ILE A 38 -6.05 2.51 4.26
CA ILE A 38 -4.81 1.73 4.32
C ILE A 38 -4.34 1.60 5.76
N ARG A 39 -4.34 2.71 6.53
CA ARG A 39 -3.87 2.75 7.92
C ARG A 39 -4.64 1.78 8.82
N GLU A 40 -5.93 1.59 8.56
CA GLU A 40 -6.87 0.72 9.29
C GLU A 40 -6.89 -0.73 8.79
N SER A 41 -6.40 -0.98 7.57
CA SER A 41 -6.60 -2.25 6.85
C SER A 41 -5.32 -3.03 6.60
N ILE A 42 -4.21 -2.36 6.32
CA ILE A 42 -2.98 -3.01 5.87
C ILE A 42 -2.02 -3.26 7.03
N ILE A 43 -1.48 -4.47 7.02
CA ILE A 43 -0.36 -4.94 7.81
C ILE A 43 0.79 -5.38 6.87
N SER A 44 1.98 -5.64 7.42
CA SER A 44 3.11 -6.20 6.67
C SER A 44 2.71 -7.43 5.84
N GLY A 45 3.28 -7.59 4.65
CA GLY A 45 2.96 -8.69 3.74
C GLY A 45 3.00 -8.30 2.27
N ILE A 46 2.40 -9.14 1.42
CA ILE A 46 2.30 -8.89 -0.03
C ILE A 46 1.05 -8.06 -0.31
N ILE A 47 1.18 -7.05 -1.15
CA ILE A 47 0.09 -6.21 -1.63
C ILE A 47 0.14 -6.18 -3.15
N ASP A 48 -0.95 -6.59 -3.79
CA ASP A 48 -1.09 -6.54 -5.24
C ASP A 48 -1.48 -5.12 -5.68
N ILE A 49 -0.53 -4.44 -6.30
CA ILE A 49 -0.68 -3.09 -6.84
C ILE A 49 -0.90 -3.08 -8.36
N THR A 50 -1.19 -4.24 -8.96
CA THR A 50 -1.44 -4.34 -10.40
C THR A 50 -2.57 -3.41 -10.80
N ASP A 51 -2.33 -2.60 -11.84
CA ASP A 51 -3.23 -1.58 -12.37
C ASP A 51 -3.62 -0.47 -11.38
N TRP A 52 -2.91 -0.34 -10.25
CA TRP A 52 -3.16 0.78 -9.34
C TRP A 52 -2.82 2.11 -10.00
N THR A 53 -3.54 3.16 -9.61
CA THR A 53 -3.18 4.52 -9.99
C THR A 53 -1.91 4.94 -9.25
N ILE A 54 -1.20 5.94 -9.80
CA ILE A 54 -0.02 6.50 -9.13
C ILE A 54 -0.38 7.08 -7.74
N GLU A 55 -1.56 7.70 -7.61
CA GLU A 55 -2.01 8.27 -6.34
C GLU A 55 -2.28 7.21 -5.28
N ALA A 56 -2.76 6.02 -5.67
CA ALA A 56 -2.90 4.89 -4.76
C ALA A 56 -1.54 4.36 -4.29
N VAL A 57 -0.56 4.23 -5.19
CA VAL A 57 0.81 3.80 -4.83
C VAL A 57 1.44 4.80 -3.87
N ARG A 58 1.32 6.10 -4.14
CA ARG A 58 1.84 7.15 -3.26
C ARG A 58 1.21 7.13 -1.87
N ALA A 59 -0.10 6.93 -1.78
CA ALA A 59 -0.80 6.75 -0.51
C ALA A 59 -0.26 5.55 0.27
N LEU A 60 -0.08 4.41 -0.41
CA LEU A 60 0.43 3.19 0.21
C LEU A 60 1.83 3.38 0.76
N LEU A 61 2.77 3.86 -0.06
CA LEU A 61 4.16 4.07 0.35
C LEU A 61 4.26 5.02 1.55
N LYS A 62 3.48 6.10 1.55
CA LYS A 62 3.44 7.05 2.66
C LYS A 62 3.00 6.37 3.96
N VAL A 63 1.86 5.68 3.95
CA VAL A 63 1.35 5.03 5.17
C VAL A 63 2.27 3.91 5.63
N CYS A 64 2.86 3.16 4.71
CA CYS A 64 3.79 2.10 5.07
C CYS A 64 5.12 2.65 5.60
N ALA A 65 5.60 3.79 5.10
CA ALA A 65 6.74 4.50 5.67
C ALA A 65 6.44 5.01 7.09
N GLU A 66 5.30 5.69 7.28
CA GLU A 66 4.85 6.21 8.60
C GLU A 66 4.75 5.11 9.66
N LYS A 67 4.24 3.93 9.29
CA LYS A 67 4.05 2.79 10.18
C LYS A 67 5.22 1.79 10.19
N ASN A 68 6.28 2.06 9.42
CA ASN A 68 7.42 1.16 9.21
C ASN A 68 7.00 -0.28 8.83
N LEU A 69 6.03 -0.42 7.92
CA LEU A 69 5.50 -1.70 7.48
C LEU A 69 6.41 -2.36 6.44
N LYS A 70 6.69 -3.65 6.64
CA LYS A 70 7.48 -4.45 5.68
C LYS A 70 6.54 -5.03 4.64
N ILE A 71 6.47 -4.41 3.48
CA ILE A 71 5.61 -4.86 2.38
C ILE A 71 6.43 -5.34 1.19
N THR A 72 5.87 -6.30 0.46
CA THR A 72 6.28 -6.63 -0.91
C THR A 72 5.18 -6.18 -1.84
N LEU A 73 5.51 -5.33 -2.81
CA LEU A 73 4.59 -4.89 -3.83
C LEU A 73 4.62 -5.89 -4.98
N LYS A 74 3.46 -6.37 -5.40
CA LYS A 74 3.31 -7.19 -6.60
C LYS A 74 2.66 -6.34 -7.69
N ASP A 75 3.31 -6.25 -8.85
CA ASP A 75 2.77 -5.56 -10.03
C ASP A 75 2.87 -6.46 -11.25
N GLY A 76 1.75 -7.10 -11.60
CA GLY A 76 1.69 -8.21 -12.55
C GLY A 76 2.57 -9.36 -12.10
N THR A 77 3.66 -9.61 -12.84
CA THR A 77 4.66 -10.65 -12.53
C THR A 77 5.86 -10.12 -11.74
N ARG A 78 5.95 -8.80 -11.52
CA ARG A 78 7.07 -8.15 -10.83
C ARG A 78 6.81 -8.13 -9.32
N TYR A 79 7.86 -8.39 -8.55
CA TYR A 79 7.84 -8.30 -7.09
C TYR A 79 8.92 -7.33 -6.62
N ILE A 80 8.51 -6.34 -5.83
CA ILE A 80 9.38 -5.27 -5.33
C ILE A 80 9.33 -5.32 -3.81
N MET A 81 10.45 -5.66 -3.20
CA MET A 81 10.59 -5.65 -1.74
C MET A 81 11.24 -4.35 -1.28
N LEU A 82 10.52 -3.57 -0.49
CA LEU A 82 11.05 -2.34 0.08
C LEU A 82 11.81 -2.65 1.36
N VAL A 83 13.14 -2.62 1.29
CA VAL A 83 14.02 -2.86 2.45
C VAL A 83 14.02 -1.66 3.41
N LYS A 84 13.97 -0.44 2.86
CA LYS A 84 13.84 0.81 3.60
C LYS A 84 13.01 1.80 2.79
N TYR A 85 12.19 2.58 3.48
CA TYR A 85 11.51 3.72 2.86
C TYR A 85 12.46 4.91 2.82
N PRO A 86 12.56 5.61 1.68
CA PRO A 86 13.30 6.86 1.62
C PRO A 86 12.54 7.95 2.39
N LYS A 87 13.23 9.04 2.74
CA LYS A 87 12.62 10.15 3.47
C LYS A 87 11.61 10.89 2.60
N ASP A 88 10.55 11.39 3.22
CA ASP A 88 9.36 12.08 2.68
C ASP A 88 9.43 12.51 1.21
N GLN A 89 10.33 13.43 0.85
CA GLN A 89 10.40 13.99 -0.51
C GLN A 89 10.68 12.96 -1.62
N MET A 90 11.35 11.85 -1.28
CA MET A 90 11.72 10.81 -2.24
C MET A 90 10.64 9.71 -2.39
N LEU A 91 9.61 9.70 -1.54
CA LEU A 91 8.53 8.70 -1.64
C LEU A 91 7.72 8.86 -2.93
N GLU A 92 7.50 10.10 -3.37
CA GLU A 92 6.82 10.39 -4.62
C GLU A 92 7.63 9.90 -5.83
N SER A 93 8.94 10.12 -5.82
CA SER A 93 9.85 9.61 -6.87
C SER A 93 9.89 8.09 -6.90
N LEU A 94 9.95 7.44 -5.72
CA LEU A 94 9.87 5.99 -5.61
C LEU A 94 8.54 5.46 -6.17
N ALA A 95 7.41 6.11 -5.89
CA ALA A 95 6.12 5.72 -6.45
C ALA A 95 6.12 5.79 -7.98
N ASN A 96 6.72 6.83 -8.55
CA ASN A 96 6.83 7.00 -10.00
C ASN A 96 7.71 5.89 -10.60
N ALA A 97 8.88 5.60 -10.01
CA ALA A 97 9.78 4.53 -10.45
C ALA A 97 9.10 3.14 -10.42
N ILE A 98 8.35 2.85 -9.35
CA ILE A 98 7.56 1.61 -9.24
C ILE A 98 6.55 1.51 -10.39
N LYS A 99 5.84 2.61 -10.71
CA LYS A 99 4.82 2.60 -11.76
C LYS A 99 5.40 2.60 -13.18
N SER A 100 6.47 3.33 -13.44
CA SER A 100 7.13 3.33 -14.76
C SER A 100 7.89 2.03 -15.01
N GLY A 101 8.37 1.37 -13.95
CA GLY A 101 9.29 0.25 -14.06
C GLY A 101 10.72 0.66 -14.40
N GLU A 102 11.02 1.95 -14.33
CA GLU A 102 12.35 2.51 -14.56
C GLU A 102 13.05 2.68 -13.21
N TRP A 103 14.26 2.10 -13.09
CA TRP A 103 15.05 2.06 -11.85
C TRP A 103 16.43 2.66 -12.07
#